data_AF-A0A6C0D2D5-F1
#
_entry.id   AF-A0A6C0D2D5-F1
#
_cell.length_a   1.000
_cell.length_b   1.000
_cell.length_c   1.000
_cell.angle_alpha   90.00
_cell.angle_beta   90.00
_cell.angle_gamma   90.00
#
_symmetry.space_group_name_H-M   'P 1'
#
loop_
_entity.id
_entity.type
_entity.pdbx_description
1 polymer ?
#
loop_
_entity_poly.entity_id
_entity_poly.type
_entity_poly.pdbx_seq_one_letter_code
_entity_poly.pdbx_strand_id
1 'polypeptide(L)'
;TLDKNQERGYFKMIGNTTQLTFMTDPSFANVDGPCGADAPRQVCAPRNALPETTLYIPLQFWFCNNPGLALPLIALQYHEVKINIDIRAIDECLWAVRSLNTFDNTDLKVTNAYSQSLVSASLYVDYVYLDTDERRRMAQNPHEYLIEQLQYTGAESVGSSSNKIRLNFNHPCKELIWVVQPDCNVDYCASTTGGALLNKALGAQPFNYTDAVDALPNSVKAFGGDAATGADSRAFITASGLFDQAGADDIRTNLSFNTGLGAGGWEGANSVSGPQSGVSDAGTFVLAETSLDMHCWGENPVVTAKLQLNGQDRFSEREGTYFDQVQPWQHHSRAPDTGINVYSFALRPEEHQPSGTCNFSRIDNATLQLVLSNATVEGVNTAKVRVYARNYNVLRIMSGMGGLAYSN
;
A
#
# COMPACT_ATOMS: atom_id res chain seq x y z
N THR A 1 -1.63 12.30 3.10
CA THR A 1 -0.71 12.36 1.93
C THR A 1 0.70 12.49 2.43
N LEU A 2 1.64 11.86 1.74
CA LEU A 2 3.05 11.81 2.11
C LEU A 2 3.84 12.57 1.04
N ASP A 3 4.72 13.47 1.48
CA ASP A 3 5.60 14.18 0.56
C ASP A 3 6.61 13.22 -0.10
N LYS A 4 6.97 13.46 -1.36
CA LYS A 4 7.89 12.59 -2.12
C LYS A 4 9.26 12.47 -1.43
N ASN A 5 9.70 13.50 -0.71
CA ASN A 5 10.97 13.48 0.02
C ASN A 5 10.94 12.53 1.23
N GLN A 6 9.78 12.30 1.83
CA GLN A 6 9.61 11.43 3.00
C GLN A 6 9.23 9.99 2.61
N GLU A 7 8.75 9.78 1.39
CA GLU A 7 8.30 8.49 0.87
C GLU A 7 9.33 7.37 1.03
N ARG A 8 10.57 7.59 0.59
CA ARG A 8 11.61 6.56 0.67
C ARG A 8 11.90 6.11 2.10
N GLY A 9 11.84 7.04 3.06
CA GLY A 9 12.01 6.74 4.47
C GLY A 9 10.83 5.93 5.01
N TYR A 10 9.62 6.37 4.68
CA TYR A 10 8.38 5.69 5.07
C TYR A 10 8.32 4.25 4.53
N PHE A 11 8.60 4.04 3.25
CA PHE A 11 8.62 2.71 2.62
C PHE A 11 9.59 1.74 3.29
N LYS A 12 10.78 2.21 3.67
CA LYS A 12 11.71 1.39 4.47
C LYS A 12 11.18 1.04 5.85
N MET A 13 10.50 1.98 6.52
CA MET A 13 9.93 1.75 7.84
C MET A 13 8.79 0.73 7.82
N ILE A 14 7.95 0.76 6.79
CA ILE A 14 6.80 -0.16 6.65
C ILE A 14 7.14 -1.48 5.92
N GLY A 15 8.38 -1.63 5.44
CA GLY A 15 8.87 -2.86 4.81
C GLY A 15 8.63 -2.96 3.29
N ASN A 16 8.27 -1.87 2.62
CA ASN A 16 8.25 -1.82 1.15
C ASN A 16 9.70 -1.73 0.62
N THR A 17 10.37 -2.87 0.56
CA THR A 17 11.78 -3.01 0.19
C THR A 17 11.97 -4.29 -0.61
N THR A 18 12.96 -4.33 -1.51
CA THR A 18 13.27 -5.51 -2.33
C THR A 18 13.46 -6.77 -1.49
N GLN A 19 14.01 -6.65 -0.28
CA GLN A 19 14.24 -7.80 0.60
C GLN A 19 12.97 -8.46 1.15
N LEU A 20 11.87 -7.72 1.25
CA LEU A 20 10.60 -8.20 1.81
C LEU A 20 9.52 -8.40 0.76
N THR A 21 9.55 -7.63 -0.33
CA THR A 21 8.53 -7.68 -1.38
C THR A 21 8.92 -8.57 -2.55
N PHE A 22 10.22 -8.76 -2.82
CA PHE A 22 10.64 -9.61 -3.93
C PHE A 22 10.69 -11.07 -3.53
N MET A 23 10.42 -11.92 -4.51
CA MET A 23 10.47 -13.36 -4.35
C MET A 23 11.88 -13.86 -4.00
N THR A 24 11.94 -14.75 -3.01
CA THR A 24 13.16 -15.47 -2.61
C THR A 24 13.26 -16.81 -3.36
N ASP A 25 14.48 -17.22 -3.71
CA ASP A 25 14.75 -18.49 -4.39
C ASP A 25 15.78 -19.32 -3.59
N PRO A 26 15.61 -20.64 -3.42
CA PRO A 26 16.60 -21.49 -2.75
C PRO A 26 18.03 -21.40 -3.30
N SER A 27 18.23 -21.02 -4.57
CA SER A 27 19.55 -20.86 -5.17
C SER A 27 20.29 -19.58 -4.78
N PHE A 28 19.57 -18.61 -4.18
CA PHE A 28 20.13 -17.34 -3.74
C PHE A 28 21.01 -17.48 -2.50
N ALA A 29 21.68 -16.39 -2.15
CA ALA A 29 22.58 -16.36 -1.00
C ALA A 29 21.82 -16.56 0.32
N ASN A 30 22.51 -17.14 1.31
CA ASN A 30 21.95 -17.30 2.66
C ASN A 30 21.61 -15.94 3.30
N VAL A 31 20.69 -15.94 4.25
CA VAL A 31 20.49 -14.82 5.16
C VAL A 31 21.47 -14.98 6.33
N ASP A 32 22.37 -14.01 6.53
CA ASP A 32 23.20 -13.96 7.74
C ASP A 32 22.55 -13.09 8.80
N GLY A 33 22.66 -13.54 10.05
CA GLY A 33 22.41 -12.68 11.22
C GLY A 33 23.55 -11.67 11.43
N PRO A 34 23.40 -10.72 12.37
CA PRO A 34 24.41 -9.69 12.68
C PRO A 34 25.82 -10.21 13.00
N CYS A 35 25.91 -11.49 13.39
CA CYS A 35 27.15 -12.18 13.76
C CYS A 35 27.55 -13.31 12.78
N GLY A 36 26.83 -13.49 11.67
CA GLY A 36 27.13 -14.48 10.62
C GLY A 36 28.31 -14.05 9.74
N ALA A 37 29.01 -15.03 9.15
CA ALA A 37 30.15 -14.80 8.27
C ALA A 37 30.05 -15.54 6.93
N ASP A 38 28.95 -16.25 6.69
CA ASP A 38 28.82 -17.21 5.58
C ASP A 38 28.02 -16.66 4.39
N ALA A 39 27.36 -15.49 4.56
CA ALA A 39 26.59 -14.81 3.53
C ALA A 39 27.20 -13.44 3.14
N PRO A 40 26.92 -12.95 1.91
CA PRO A 40 27.32 -11.61 1.50
C PRO A 40 26.71 -10.55 2.45
N ARG A 41 27.51 -9.54 2.81
CA ARG A 41 27.06 -8.42 3.67
C ARG A 41 26.27 -7.37 2.89
N GLN A 42 26.40 -7.38 1.58
CA GLN A 42 25.77 -6.42 0.67
C GLN A 42 24.25 -6.66 0.68
N VAL A 43 23.49 -5.60 0.96
CA VAL A 43 22.02 -5.60 1.03
C VAL A 43 21.40 -5.90 -0.35
N CYS A 44 22.12 -5.57 -1.42
CA CYS A 44 21.71 -5.81 -2.81
C CYS A 44 21.72 -7.29 -3.23
N ALA A 45 22.36 -8.18 -2.46
CA ALA A 45 22.41 -9.60 -2.79
C ALA A 45 21.02 -10.24 -2.58
N PRO A 46 20.45 -10.91 -3.61
CA PRO A 46 19.23 -11.71 -3.46
C PRO A 46 19.41 -12.78 -2.37
N ARG A 47 18.35 -13.05 -1.61
CA ARG A 47 18.37 -13.95 -0.46
C ARG A 47 17.43 -15.13 -0.63
N ASN A 48 17.83 -16.29 -0.13
CA ASN A 48 17.04 -17.51 -0.20
C ASN A 48 15.89 -17.60 0.82
N ALA A 49 15.86 -16.69 1.78
CA ALA A 49 14.80 -16.54 2.75
C ALA A 49 14.56 -15.05 3.04
N LEU A 50 13.38 -14.73 3.56
CA LEU A 50 13.06 -13.39 4.02
C LEU A 50 13.84 -13.10 5.31
N PRO A 51 14.58 -11.98 5.41
CA PRO A 51 15.31 -11.64 6.62
C PRO A 51 14.37 -11.24 7.75
N GLU A 52 14.73 -11.60 8.99
CA GLU A 52 14.04 -11.09 10.18
C GLU A 52 14.18 -9.57 10.21
N THR A 53 13.04 -8.87 10.12
CA THR A 53 13.01 -7.42 9.97
C THR A 53 12.08 -6.81 11.00
N THR A 54 12.55 -5.77 11.69
CA THR A 54 11.72 -4.94 12.57
C THR A 54 11.10 -3.81 11.76
N LEU A 55 9.77 -3.76 11.69
CA LEU A 55 9.02 -2.71 11.02
C LEU A 55 8.60 -1.61 12.01
N TYR A 56 8.63 -0.36 11.56
CA TYR A 56 8.20 0.81 12.33
C TYR A 56 6.99 1.43 11.65
N ILE A 57 5.78 1.14 12.15
CA ILE A 57 4.53 1.63 11.55
C ILE A 57 4.06 2.87 12.32
N PRO A 58 4.12 4.09 11.74
CA PRO A 58 3.67 5.29 12.43
C PRO A 58 2.14 5.36 12.45
N LEU A 59 1.56 5.58 13.63
CA LEU A 59 0.11 5.77 13.79
C LEU A 59 -0.26 7.23 13.46
N GLN A 60 -1.13 7.44 12.46
CA GLN A 60 -1.50 8.76 11.96
C GLN A 60 -2.74 9.35 12.65
N PHE A 61 -2.72 9.45 13.98
CA PHE A 61 -3.76 10.16 14.72
C PHE A 61 -3.58 11.68 14.64
N TRP A 62 -4.64 12.43 14.93
CA TRP A 62 -4.61 13.90 14.91
C TRP A 62 -3.55 14.50 15.86
N PHE A 63 -3.27 13.85 16.99
CA PHE A 63 -2.25 14.27 17.96
C PHE A 63 -0.81 13.86 17.57
N CYS A 64 -0.63 13.05 16.51
CA CYS A 64 0.70 12.67 16.01
C CYS A 64 1.23 13.63 14.94
N ASN A 65 0.34 14.38 14.28
CA ASN A 65 0.72 15.21 13.12
C ASN A 65 1.28 16.58 13.52
N ASN A 66 0.89 17.10 14.69
CA ASN A 66 1.30 18.41 15.15
C ASN A 66 1.56 18.38 16.67
N PRO A 67 2.75 18.78 17.15
CA PRO A 67 3.04 18.84 18.59
C PRO A 67 2.11 19.79 19.34
N GLY A 68 1.53 20.81 18.68
CA GLY A 68 0.53 21.70 19.29
C GLY A 68 -0.79 21.02 19.65
N LEU A 69 -1.04 19.82 19.13
CA LEU A 69 -2.21 18.99 19.41
C LEU A 69 -1.85 17.75 20.24
N ALA A 70 -0.70 17.74 20.92
CA ALA A 70 -0.34 16.64 21.80
C ALA A 70 -1.42 16.44 22.87
N LEU A 71 -1.81 15.18 23.09
CA LEU A 71 -2.88 14.82 24.02
C LEU A 71 -2.43 15.10 25.48
N PRO A 72 -3.09 16.01 26.23
CA PRO A 72 -2.65 16.38 27.56
C PRO A 72 -3.07 15.33 28.61
N LEU A 73 -2.25 14.30 28.79
CA LEU A 73 -2.51 13.23 29.77
C LEU A 73 -2.65 13.75 31.21
N ILE A 74 -1.94 14.83 31.56
CA ILE A 74 -2.06 15.50 32.86
C ILE A 74 -3.44 16.09 33.13
N ALA A 75 -4.21 16.41 32.09
CA ALA A 75 -5.57 16.92 32.18
C ALA A 75 -6.63 15.79 32.10
N LEU A 76 -6.21 14.55 31.86
CA LEU A 76 -7.04 13.35 31.70
C LEU A 76 -6.85 12.36 32.84
N GLN A 77 -6.77 12.84 34.08
CA GLN A 77 -6.47 12.00 35.26
C GLN A 77 -7.45 10.84 35.46
N TYR A 78 -8.72 11.00 35.09
CA TYR A 78 -9.78 10.03 35.31
C TYR A 78 -10.26 9.36 34.01
N HIS A 79 -9.52 9.51 32.91
CA HIS A 79 -9.87 8.95 31.61
C HIS A 79 -8.76 8.03 31.10
N GLU A 80 -9.10 6.77 30.84
CA GLU A 80 -8.14 5.81 30.30
C GLU A 80 -7.99 5.97 28.79
N VAL A 81 -6.75 6.14 28.32
CA VAL A 81 -6.42 6.16 26.89
C VAL A 81 -5.95 4.76 26.49
N LYS A 82 -6.67 4.11 25.57
CA LYS A 82 -6.37 2.76 25.07
C LYS A 82 -6.22 2.77 23.56
N ILE A 83 -5.28 1.98 23.07
CA ILE A 83 -5.08 1.74 21.63
C ILE A 83 -5.31 0.24 21.41
N ASN A 84 -6.30 -0.08 20.58
CA ASN A 84 -6.58 -1.45 20.16
C ASN A 84 -6.02 -1.63 18.75
N ILE A 85 -5.28 -2.72 18.53
CA ILE A 85 -4.64 -3.04 17.25
C ILE A 85 -5.08 -4.44 16.84
N ASP A 86 -5.77 -4.52 15.70
CA ASP A 86 -6.16 -5.79 15.09
C ASP A 86 -5.21 -6.08 13.91
N ILE A 87 -4.46 -7.18 13.99
CA ILE A 87 -3.48 -7.58 12.98
C ILE A 87 -4.16 -8.55 11.99
N ARG A 88 -3.85 -8.41 10.69
CA ARG A 88 -4.34 -9.32 9.64
C ARG A 88 -3.72 -10.71 9.78
N ALA A 89 -4.43 -11.72 9.28
CA ALA A 89 -3.93 -13.09 9.28
C ALA A 89 -2.70 -13.22 8.36
N ILE A 90 -1.75 -14.08 8.73
CA ILE A 90 -0.52 -14.32 7.96
C ILE A 90 -0.79 -14.78 6.51
N ASP A 91 -1.92 -15.46 6.29
CA ASP A 91 -2.36 -15.92 4.98
C ASP A 91 -2.57 -14.78 3.97
N GLU A 92 -2.84 -13.56 4.44
CA GLU A 92 -2.99 -12.37 3.58
C GLU A 92 -1.70 -11.53 3.50
N CYS A 93 -0.71 -11.79 4.37
CA CYS A 93 0.51 -11.00 4.46
C CYS A 93 1.74 -11.70 3.87
N LEU A 94 1.67 -13.01 3.63
CA LEU A 94 2.76 -13.82 3.08
C LEU A 94 2.30 -14.57 1.84
N TRP A 95 3.14 -14.59 0.80
CA TRP A 95 2.96 -15.43 -0.36
C TRP A 95 4.13 -16.41 -0.48
N ALA A 96 3.85 -17.72 -0.31
CA ALA A 96 4.86 -18.77 -0.34
C ALA A 96 4.33 -20.03 -1.03
N VAL A 97 4.90 -20.36 -2.19
CA VAL A 97 4.51 -21.50 -3.03
C VAL A 97 5.68 -22.46 -3.27
N ARG A 98 5.37 -23.75 -3.43
CA ARG A 98 6.40 -24.81 -3.60
C ARG A 98 7.04 -24.85 -4.99
N SER A 99 6.36 -24.32 -6.01
CA SER A 99 6.77 -24.35 -7.42
C SER A 99 6.01 -23.30 -8.22
N LEU A 100 6.62 -22.79 -9.28
CA LEU A 100 6.00 -21.86 -10.24
C LEU A 100 5.70 -22.51 -11.60
N ASN A 101 6.21 -23.72 -11.84
CA ASN A 101 6.16 -24.39 -13.14
C ASN A 101 4.92 -25.29 -13.32
N THR A 102 4.00 -25.28 -12.35
CA THR A 102 2.83 -26.15 -12.33
C THR A 102 1.57 -25.37 -12.64
N PHE A 103 0.85 -25.77 -13.71
CA PHE A 103 -0.36 -25.10 -14.20
C PHE A 103 -1.64 -25.90 -13.92
N ASP A 104 -1.58 -26.89 -13.03
CA ASP A 104 -2.61 -27.92 -12.90
C ASP A 104 -3.78 -27.55 -11.95
N ASN A 105 -4.05 -26.26 -11.73
CA ASN A 105 -5.12 -25.79 -10.83
C ASN A 105 -5.08 -26.44 -9.43
N THR A 106 -3.87 -26.75 -8.94
CA THR A 106 -3.63 -27.35 -7.62
C THR A 106 -3.15 -26.28 -6.65
N ASP A 107 -3.48 -26.41 -5.37
CA ASP A 107 -2.92 -25.54 -4.34
C ASP A 107 -1.44 -25.85 -4.12
N LEU A 108 -0.60 -24.82 -4.20
CA LEU A 108 0.86 -24.90 -4.09
C LEU A 108 1.39 -24.29 -2.79
N LYS A 109 0.48 -23.90 -1.88
CA LYS A 109 0.81 -23.28 -0.59
C LYS A 109 1.79 -24.12 0.23
N VAL A 110 2.83 -23.47 0.76
CA VAL A 110 3.84 -24.13 1.64
C VAL A 110 3.42 -24.02 3.10
N THR A 111 2.82 -25.06 3.68
CA THR A 111 2.29 -25.03 5.06
C THR A 111 3.29 -24.55 6.12
N ASN A 112 4.56 -24.97 6.05
CA ASN A 112 5.58 -24.60 7.03
C ASN A 112 5.94 -23.10 7.01
N ALA A 113 5.74 -22.42 5.89
CA ALA A 113 6.00 -20.98 5.79
C ALA A 113 4.91 -20.17 6.53
N TYR A 114 3.67 -20.68 6.52
CA TYR A 114 2.53 -20.03 7.16
C TYR A 114 2.36 -20.36 8.65
N SER A 115 3.15 -21.30 9.20
CA SER A 115 3.13 -21.60 10.63
C SER A 115 4.03 -20.67 11.46
N GLN A 116 4.53 -19.58 10.88
CA GLN A 116 5.31 -18.55 11.57
C GLN A 116 4.39 -17.54 12.25
N SER A 117 4.89 -16.91 13.31
CA SER A 117 4.16 -15.88 14.06
C SER A 117 5.06 -14.69 14.36
N LEU A 118 4.45 -13.57 14.71
CA LEU A 118 5.15 -12.35 15.10
C LEU A 118 6.01 -12.61 16.34
N VAL A 119 7.31 -12.31 16.27
CA VAL A 119 8.25 -12.54 17.38
C VAL A 119 7.95 -11.61 18.56
N SER A 120 7.76 -10.32 18.29
CA SER A 120 7.41 -9.32 19.31
C SER A 120 6.73 -8.10 18.69
N ALA A 121 5.90 -7.41 19.48
CA ALA A 121 5.33 -6.12 19.17
C ALA A 121 5.58 -5.16 20.34
N SER A 122 6.01 -3.93 20.05
CA SER A 122 6.18 -2.88 21.05
C SER A 122 5.57 -1.58 20.54
N LEU A 123 5.00 -0.78 21.44
CA LEU A 123 4.44 0.53 21.14
C LEU A 123 5.37 1.60 21.70
N TYR A 124 5.87 2.47 20.82
CA TYR A 124 6.66 3.64 21.20
C TYR A 124 5.74 4.85 21.31
N VAL A 125 5.90 5.63 22.37
CA VAL A 125 5.12 6.84 22.65
C VAL A 125 6.07 7.95 23.06
N ASP A 126 5.97 9.09 22.36
CA ASP A 126 6.75 10.28 22.66
C ASP A 126 6.04 11.12 23.73
N TYR A 127 6.67 11.24 24.90
CA TYR A 127 6.15 12.06 26.00
C TYR A 127 6.82 13.44 26.00
N VAL A 128 5.99 14.49 26.03
CA VAL A 128 6.46 15.88 26.19
C VAL A 128 6.38 16.27 27.66
N TYR A 129 7.53 16.61 28.26
CA TYR A 129 7.62 17.05 29.65
C TYR A 129 7.59 18.58 29.73
N LEU A 130 6.60 19.10 30.45
CA LEU A 130 6.42 20.54 30.66
C LEU A 130 7.03 20.98 31.99
N ASP A 131 7.48 22.24 32.05
CA ASP A 131 7.94 22.84 33.29
C ASP A 131 6.78 23.04 34.29
N THR A 132 7.11 23.25 35.55
CA THR A 132 6.17 23.23 36.68
C THR A 132 5.00 24.20 36.51
N ASP A 133 5.25 25.41 36.01
CA ASP A 133 4.21 26.43 35.84
C ASP A 133 3.27 26.11 34.67
N GLU A 134 3.81 25.65 33.54
CA GLU A 134 3.01 25.24 32.38
C GLU A 134 2.22 23.97 32.69
N ARG A 135 2.83 23.00 33.38
CA ARG A 135 2.16 21.78 33.85
C ARG A 135 0.98 22.09 34.76
N ARG A 136 1.12 23.04 35.69
CA ARG A 136 0.01 23.48 36.56
C ARG A 136 -1.10 24.15 35.75
N ARG A 137 -0.75 25.02 34.81
CA ARG A 137 -1.71 25.69 33.92
C ARG A 137 -2.48 24.68 33.06
N MET A 138 -1.78 23.71 32.49
CA MET A 138 -2.37 22.65 31.67
C MET A 138 -3.23 21.67 32.46
N ALA A 139 -2.93 21.42 33.75
CA ALA A 139 -3.77 20.54 34.56
C ALA A 139 -5.07 21.22 35.06
N GLN A 140 -5.05 22.55 35.28
CA GLN A 140 -6.16 23.27 35.91
C GLN A 140 -7.13 23.90 34.91
N ASN A 141 -6.64 24.38 33.77
CA ASN A 141 -7.48 25.08 32.80
C ASN A 141 -8.29 24.09 31.95
N PRO A 142 -9.52 24.43 31.57
CA PRO A 142 -10.27 23.68 30.57
C PRO A 142 -9.62 23.84 29.19
N HIS A 143 -9.56 22.75 28.43
CA HIS A 143 -9.03 22.74 27.06
C HIS A 143 -10.08 22.33 26.05
N GLU A 144 -10.02 22.96 24.88
CA GLU A 144 -10.78 22.56 23.71
C GLU A 144 -9.82 22.35 22.53
N TYR A 145 -9.81 21.14 21.99
CA TYR A 145 -9.02 20.80 20.81
C TYR A 145 -9.96 20.60 19.63
N LEU A 146 -9.69 21.30 18.53
CA LEU A 146 -10.23 20.88 17.25
C LEU A 146 -9.48 19.61 16.84
N ILE A 147 -10.20 18.51 16.64
CA ILE A 147 -9.62 17.24 16.26
C ILE A 147 -10.18 16.78 14.92
N GLU A 148 -9.48 15.83 14.32
CA GLU A 148 -9.93 15.19 13.09
C GLU A 148 -10.19 13.71 13.33
N GLN A 149 -11.24 13.21 12.71
CA GLN A 149 -11.67 11.82 12.77
C GLN A 149 -11.79 11.27 11.36
N LEU A 150 -11.57 9.97 11.23
CA LEU A 150 -11.80 9.22 10.00
C LEU A 150 -13.13 8.47 10.15
N GLN A 151 -14.05 8.68 9.23
CA GLN A 151 -15.28 7.89 9.12
C GLN A 151 -15.18 6.93 7.94
N TYR A 152 -15.59 5.70 8.18
CA TYR A 152 -15.67 4.62 7.20
C TYR A 152 -16.94 3.82 7.47
N THR A 153 -17.82 3.72 6.49
CA THR A 153 -19.14 3.07 6.63
C THR A 153 -19.15 1.61 6.21
N GLY A 154 -17.97 1.00 5.99
CA GLY A 154 -17.85 -0.33 5.43
C GLY A 154 -17.69 -0.33 3.90
N ALA A 155 -17.43 -1.51 3.35
CA ALA A 155 -17.30 -1.71 1.91
C ALA A 155 -18.64 -2.13 1.33
N GLU A 156 -19.02 -1.55 0.20
CA GLU A 156 -20.20 -1.96 -0.56
C GLU A 156 -19.78 -2.79 -1.78
N SER A 157 -20.34 -3.99 -1.91
CA SER A 157 -20.11 -4.85 -3.07
C SER A 157 -20.93 -4.37 -4.26
N VAL A 158 -20.27 -4.27 -5.41
CA VAL A 158 -20.85 -3.85 -6.68
C VAL A 158 -20.56 -4.88 -7.77
N GLY A 159 -21.53 -5.12 -8.64
CA GLY A 159 -21.40 -6.02 -9.80
C GLY A 159 -22.07 -5.46 -11.06
N SER A 160 -22.46 -4.19 -11.03
CA SER A 160 -23.01 -3.46 -12.18
C SER A 160 -22.13 -2.27 -12.51
N SER A 161 -22.16 -1.80 -13.75
CA SER A 161 -21.40 -0.61 -14.17
C SER A 161 -21.93 0.67 -13.52
N SER A 162 -23.23 0.85 -13.37
CA SER A 162 -23.80 2.02 -12.69
C SER A 162 -24.21 1.69 -11.26
N ASN A 163 -23.65 2.41 -10.28
CA ASN A 163 -23.93 2.20 -8.86
C ASN A 163 -24.26 3.52 -8.16
N LYS A 164 -25.19 3.46 -7.20
CA LYS A 164 -25.55 4.58 -6.33
C LYS A 164 -25.25 4.19 -4.89
N ILE A 165 -24.17 4.74 -4.35
CA ILE A 165 -23.67 4.47 -3.01
C ILE A 165 -24.22 5.54 -2.07
N ARG A 166 -24.88 5.13 -0.98
CA ARG A 166 -25.43 6.07 0.00
C ARG A 166 -24.36 6.40 1.04
N LEU A 167 -24.06 7.68 1.19
CA LEU A 167 -23.08 8.17 2.15
C LEU A 167 -23.79 8.52 3.46
N ASN A 168 -23.52 7.75 4.52
CA ASN A 168 -24.04 8.00 5.87
C ASN A 168 -22.94 8.56 6.77
N PHE A 169 -22.35 9.69 6.36
CA PHE A 169 -21.36 10.40 7.15
C PHE A 169 -22.00 11.44 8.06
N ASN A 170 -21.24 11.86 9.08
CA ASN A 170 -21.62 12.89 10.03
C ASN A 170 -20.54 13.97 10.14
N HIS A 171 -20.89 15.07 10.80
CA HIS A 171 -20.01 16.18 11.12
C HIS A 171 -19.53 16.98 9.88
N PRO A 172 -18.79 18.09 10.10
CA PRO A 172 -18.12 18.80 9.02
C PRO A 172 -16.97 17.98 8.42
N CYS A 173 -17.18 17.41 7.23
CA CYS A 173 -16.19 16.67 6.46
C CYS A 173 -15.33 17.62 5.61
N LYS A 174 -14.01 17.43 5.61
CA LYS A 174 -13.04 18.20 4.81
C LYS A 174 -12.93 17.66 3.39
N GLU A 175 -12.97 16.33 3.26
CA GLU A 175 -12.77 15.63 1.99
C GLU A 175 -13.45 14.27 2.02
N LEU A 176 -13.73 13.75 0.83
CA LEU A 176 -14.09 12.35 0.58
C LEU A 176 -12.96 11.69 -0.19
N ILE A 177 -12.61 10.48 0.19
CA ILE A 177 -11.67 9.63 -0.53
C ILE A 177 -12.37 8.31 -0.79
N TRP A 178 -12.35 7.82 -2.03
CA TRP A 178 -12.91 6.52 -2.33
C TRP A 178 -12.04 5.73 -3.28
N VAL A 179 -12.14 4.41 -3.13
CA VAL A 179 -11.48 3.43 -3.98
C VAL A 179 -12.49 2.38 -4.40
N VAL A 180 -12.30 1.87 -5.60
CA VAL A 180 -13.03 0.70 -6.11
C VAL A 180 -11.98 -0.39 -6.27
N GLN A 181 -12.07 -1.43 -5.45
CA GLN A 181 -11.13 -2.54 -5.49
C GLN A 181 -11.79 -3.74 -6.17
N PRO A 182 -11.33 -4.16 -7.36
CA PRO A 182 -11.77 -5.42 -7.96
C PRO A 182 -11.47 -6.59 -7.03
N ASP A 183 -12.42 -7.52 -6.85
CA ASP A 183 -12.20 -8.69 -6.01
C ASP A 183 -11.13 -9.62 -6.60
N CYS A 184 -10.92 -9.59 -7.93
CA CYS A 184 -9.87 -10.35 -8.61
C CYS A 184 -8.44 -9.93 -8.22
N ASN A 185 -8.23 -8.71 -7.73
CA ASN A 185 -6.91 -8.25 -7.26
C ASN A 185 -6.60 -8.77 -5.84
N VAL A 186 -7.63 -9.17 -5.07
CA VAL A 186 -7.53 -9.58 -3.66
C VAL A 186 -8.00 -11.01 -3.40
N ASP A 187 -8.00 -11.86 -4.44
CA ASP A 187 -8.29 -13.29 -4.28
C ASP A 187 -7.05 -14.05 -3.78
N TYR A 188 -6.87 -14.04 -2.45
CA TYR A 188 -5.77 -14.73 -1.79
C TYR A 188 -5.75 -16.24 -2.06
N CYS A 189 -6.91 -16.87 -2.26
CA CYS A 189 -7.01 -18.30 -2.55
C CYS A 189 -6.50 -18.63 -3.96
N ALA A 190 -6.84 -17.80 -4.95
CA ALA A 190 -6.31 -17.94 -6.30
C ALA A 190 -4.80 -17.67 -6.37
N SER A 191 -4.24 -16.86 -5.45
CA SER A 191 -2.82 -16.53 -5.45
C SER A 191 -1.89 -17.74 -5.24
N THR A 192 -2.34 -18.79 -4.52
CA THR A 192 -1.55 -20.02 -4.29
C THR A 192 -1.91 -21.16 -5.24
N THR A 193 -2.91 -20.96 -6.10
CA THR A 193 -3.39 -21.98 -7.03
C THR A 193 -2.60 -21.95 -8.33
N GLY A 194 -1.96 -23.07 -8.68
CA GLY A 194 -1.10 -23.19 -9.86
C GLY A 194 -1.83 -22.86 -11.15
N GLY A 195 -1.29 -21.90 -11.92
CA GLY A 195 -1.84 -21.46 -13.20
C GLY A 195 -2.94 -20.38 -13.12
N ALA A 196 -3.40 -20.00 -11.92
CA ALA A 196 -4.27 -18.86 -11.74
C ALA A 196 -3.54 -17.52 -12.01
N LEU A 197 -4.29 -16.46 -12.31
CA LEU A 197 -3.72 -15.16 -12.69
C LEU A 197 -2.81 -14.57 -11.59
N LEU A 198 -3.29 -14.53 -10.34
CA LEU A 198 -2.53 -13.98 -9.23
C LEU A 198 -1.31 -14.85 -8.86
N ASN A 199 -1.36 -16.15 -9.11
CA ASN A 199 -0.17 -17.01 -8.95
C ASN A 199 0.92 -16.65 -9.96
N LYS A 200 0.55 -16.31 -11.20
CA LYS A 200 1.48 -15.81 -12.23
C LYS A 200 1.99 -14.40 -11.93
N ALA A 201 1.19 -13.58 -11.25
CA ALA A 201 1.56 -12.23 -10.81
C ALA A 201 2.37 -12.21 -9.49
N LEU A 202 2.80 -13.38 -8.99
CA LEU A 202 3.58 -13.54 -7.77
C LEU A 202 2.85 -13.09 -6.47
N GLY A 203 1.52 -13.19 -6.45
CA GLY A 203 0.72 -12.92 -5.25
C GLY A 203 -0.53 -12.09 -5.52
N ALA A 204 -1.32 -11.89 -4.46
CA ALA A 204 -2.43 -10.94 -4.47
C ALA A 204 -1.90 -9.49 -4.41
N GLN A 205 -2.70 -8.54 -4.90
CA GLN A 205 -2.33 -7.13 -5.04
C GLN A 205 -3.29 -6.23 -4.24
N PRO A 206 -3.22 -6.25 -2.89
CA PRO A 206 -4.18 -5.54 -2.03
C PRO A 206 -4.12 -4.02 -2.10
N PHE A 207 -3.04 -3.45 -2.65
CA PHE A 207 -2.88 -2.02 -2.85
C PHE A 207 -3.10 -1.58 -4.31
N ASN A 208 -3.43 -2.51 -5.22
CA ASN A 208 -3.82 -2.19 -6.59
C ASN A 208 -5.32 -1.89 -6.64
N TYR A 209 -5.65 -0.62 -6.86
CA TYR A 209 -7.02 -0.11 -7.01
C TYR A 209 -7.40 0.17 -8.47
N THR A 210 -6.65 -0.37 -9.43
CA THR A 210 -6.93 -0.24 -10.86
C THR A 210 -7.74 -1.40 -11.40
N ASP A 211 -8.23 -1.26 -12.63
CA ASP A 211 -9.05 -2.28 -13.30
C ASP A 211 -8.27 -3.40 -14.01
N ALA A 212 -6.94 -3.43 -13.85
CA ALA A 212 -6.08 -4.51 -14.32
C ALA A 212 -5.06 -4.93 -13.25
N VAL A 213 -4.59 -6.17 -13.36
CA VAL A 213 -3.54 -6.73 -12.50
C VAL A 213 -2.19 -6.13 -12.89
N ASP A 214 -1.32 -5.86 -11.90
CA ASP A 214 0.08 -5.50 -12.16
C ASP A 214 0.79 -6.60 -12.91
N ALA A 215 1.26 -6.28 -14.10
CA ALA A 215 2.11 -7.17 -14.87
C ALA A 215 3.57 -7.13 -14.42
N LEU A 216 3.98 -6.13 -13.63
CA LEU A 216 5.37 -5.99 -13.18
C LEU A 216 5.66 -7.03 -12.07
N PRO A 217 6.60 -7.97 -12.31
CA PRO A 217 6.93 -9.00 -11.35
C PRO A 217 7.82 -8.46 -10.22
N ASN A 218 7.50 -8.84 -8.98
CA ASN A 218 8.37 -8.61 -7.82
C ASN A 218 9.44 -9.70 -7.72
N SER A 219 10.37 -9.75 -8.67
CA SER A 219 11.48 -10.72 -8.66
C SER A 219 12.74 -10.16 -9.34
N VAL A 220 13.90 -10.40 -8.74
CA VAL A 220 15.20 -9.99 -9.32
C VAL A 220 15.47 -10.71 -10.65
N LYS A 221 14.95 -11.95 -10.80
CA LYS A 221 15.06 -12.73 -12.05
C LYS A 221 14.30 -12.12 -13.23
N ALA A 222 13.43 -11.14 -12.98
CA ALA A 222 12.77 -10.39 -14.05
C ALA A 222 13.71 -9.45 -14.79
N PHE A 223 14.74 -8.97 -14.10
CA PHE A 223 15.67 -7.95 -14.60
C PHE A 223 17.08 -8.49 -14.81
N GLY A 224 17.29 -9.80 -14.68
CA GLY A 224 18.60 -10.44 -14.79
C GLY A 224 18.48 -11.86 -15.29
N GLY A 225 19.55 -12.39 -15.86
CA GLY A 225 19.58 -13.76 -16.38
C GLY A 225 19.61 -14.74 -15.22
N ASP A 226 19.00 -15.92 -15.37
CA ASP A 226 18.94 -16.91 -14.29
C ASP A 226 20.34 -17.37 -13.85
N ALA A 227 21.29 -17.46 -14.80
CA ALA A 227 22.69 -17.77 -14.48
C ALA A 227 23.38 -16.67 -13.65
N ALA A 228 23.08 -15.39 -13.92
CA ALA A 228 23.70 -14.24 -13.25
C ALA A 228 23.05 -13.96 -11.88
N THR A 229 21.75 -14.23 -11.76
CA THR A 229 20.99 -13.94 -10.54
C THR A 229 20.89 -15.12 -9.59
N GLY A 230 21.03 -16.36 -10.07
CA GLY A 230 20.73 -17.54 -9.26
C GLY A 230 21.38 -18.85 -9.71
N ALA A 231 22.51 -18.84 -10.43
CA ALA A 231 23.27 -20.09 -10.68
C ALA A 231 23.79 -20.71 -9.37
N ASP A 232 24.27 -19.86 -8.46
CA ASP A 232 24.67 -20.23 -7.10
C ASP A 232 24.58 -19.00 -6.17
N SER A 233 24.84 -19.24 -4.88
CA SER A 233 24.84 -18.19 -3.83
C SER A 233 25.83 -17.03 -4.04
N ARG A 234 26.73 -17.12 -5.03
CA ARG A 234 27.80 -16.15 -5.34
C ARG A 234 27.69 -15.58 -6.76
N ALA A 235 26.68 -15.97 -7.52
CA ALA A 235 26.45 -15.53 -8.89
C ALA A 235 26.23 -14.01 -8.99
N PHE A 236 25.63 -13.40 -7.96
CA PHE A 236 25.33 -11.97 -7.95
C PHE A 236 26.39 -11.14 -7.21
N ILE A 237 26.83 -11.60 -6.03
CA ILE A 237 27.91 -10.99 -5.25
C ILE A 237 28.96 -12.06 -4.94
N THR A 238 30.19 -11.82 -5.41
CA THR A 238 31.31 -12.74 -5.22
C THR A 238 31.82 -12.73 -3.78
N ALA A 239 32.69 -13.69 -3.44
CA ALA A 239 33.36 -13.72 -2.13
C ALA A 239 34.22 -12.48 -1.83
N SER A 240 34.57 -11.70 -2.86
CA SER A 240 35.28 -10.43 -2.69
C SER A 240 34.36 -9.28 -2.23
N GLY A 241 33.04 -9.48 -2.21
CA GLY A 241 32.05 -8.46 -1.87
C GLY A 241 31.72 -7.49 -3.01
N LEU A 242 32.12 -7.83 -4.24
CA LEU A 242 31.82 -7.09 -5.46
C LEU A 242 30.85 -7.89 -6.34
N PHE A 243 30.12 -7.20 -7.22
CA PHE A 243 29.35 -7.83 -8.30
C PHE A 243 30.24 -8.76 -9.13
N ASP A 244 29.71 -9.90 -9.56
CA ASP A 244 30.44 -10.82 -10.45
C ASP A 244 30.64 -10.16 -11.82
N GLN A 245 29.56 -9.58 -12.35
CA GLN A 245 29.57 -8.78 -13.57
C GLN A 245 29.01 -7.38 -13.27
N ALA A 246 29.91 -6.43 -12.98
CA ALA A 246 29.51 -5.04 -12.77
C ALA A 246 29.21 -4.30 -14.10
N GLY A 247 29.91 -4.66 -15.18
CA GLY A 247 29.76 -4.02 -16.50
C GLY A 247 28.73 -4.71 -17.37
N ALA A 248 27.91 -3.94 -18.10
CA ALA A 248 27.02 -4.49 -19.12
C ALA A 248 27.84 -4.94 -20.33
N ASP A 249 27.44 -6.05 -20.95
CA ASP A 249 28.09 -6.59 -22.15
C ASP A 249 27.17 -6.50 -23.36
N ASP A 250 27.75 -6.30 -24.55
CA ASP A 250 27.01 -6.22 -25.80
C ASP A 250 26.65 -7.62 -26.29
N ILE A 251 25.36 -7.92 -26.40
CA ILE A 251 24.91 -9.17 -27.01
C ILE A 251 25.17 -9.11 -28.53
N ARG A 252 26.22 -9.78 -29.02
CA ARG A 252 26.46 -9.98 -30.45
C ARG A 252 25.74 -11.23 -30.93
N THR A 253 24.50 -11.12 -31.43
CA THR A 253 23.76 -12.29 -31.93
C THR A 253 24.07 -12.60 -33.40
N ASN A 254 24.33 -13.87 -33.67
CA ASN A 254 23.88 -14.49 -34.91
C ASN A 254 22.82 -15.52 -34.50
N LEU A 255 21.54 -15.12 -34.43
CA LEU A 255 20.32 -15.93 -34.66
C LEU A 255 19.03 -15.21 -34.17
N SER A 256 17.98 -15.41 -34.96
CA SER A 256 16.72 -14.68 -35.04
C SER A 256 15.76 -14.89 -33.86
N PHE A 257 14.92 -13.88 -33.59
CA PHE A 257 13.74 -13.98 -32.73
C PHE A 257 12.82 -15.13 -33.22
N ASN A 258 12.63 -16.16 -32.40
CA ASN A 258 11.69 -17.24 -32.67
C ASN A 258 10.26 -16.77 -32.35
N THR A 259 9.39 -16.70 -33.37
CA THR A 259 7.97 -16.30 -33.26
C THR A 259 7.03 -17.48 -32.92
N GLY A 260 7.50 -18.47 -32.16
CA GLY A 260 6.74 -19.65 -31.77
C GLY A 260 5.97 -19.47 -30.46
N LEU A 261 4.81 -18.81 -30.52
CA LEU A 261 3.89 -18.57 -29.41
C LEU A 261 3.40 -19.88 -28.75
N GLY A 262 3.66 -20.04 -27.45
CA GLY A 262 3.00 -21.02 -26.58
C GLY A 262 2.29 -20.29 -25.45
N ALA A 263 0.96 -20.12 -25.57
CA ALA A 263 0.18 -19.34 -24.61
C ALA A 263 0.30 -19.86 -23.16
N GLY A 264 0.77 -19.00 -22.24
CA GLY A 264 0.38 -19.10 -20.82
C GLY A 264 1.46 -19.12 -19.73
N GLY A 265 2.75 -18.90 -20.02
CA GLY A 265 3.83 -18.80 -19.02
C GLY A 265 4.86 -17.71 -19.33
N TRP A 266 5.70 -17.35 -18.35
CA TRP A 266 6.84 -16.43 -18.54
C TRP A 266 7.82 -17.01 -19.57
N GLU A 267 7.97 -16.38 -20.73
CA GLU A 267 8.88 -16.83 -21.79
C GLU A 267 10.29 -16.22 -21.59
N GLY A 268 11.23 -17.02 -21.08
CA GLY A 268 12.67 -16.72 -21.16
C GLY A 268 13.20 -17.02 -22.57
N ALA A 269 14.01 -16.11 -23.12
CA ALA A 269 14.58 -16.25 -24.46
C ALA A 269 15.55 -17.46 -24.59
N ASN A 270 15.49 -18.15 -25.73
CA ASN A 270 16.50 -19.12 -26.19
C ASN A 270 16.70 -18.86 -27.71
N SER A 271 17.89 -18.70 -28.31
CA SER A 271 19.12 -19.48 -28.13
C SER A 271 20.38 -18.73 -28.65
N VAL A 272 21.38 -18.51 -27.78
CA VAL A 272 22.83 -18.61 -28.09
C VAL A 272 23.39 -19.44 -26.92
N SER A 273 24.42 -20.28 -27.14
CA SER A 273 24.82 -21.32 -26.18
C SER A 273 25.17 -20.76 -24.79
N GLY A 274 24.20 -20.85 -23.88
CA GLY A 274 24.20 -20.29 -22.52
C GLY A 274 23.35 -19.02 -22.44
N PRO A 275 22.19 -19.03 -21.74
CA PRO A 275 21.37 -17.83 -21.57
C PRO A 275 22.10 -16.81 -20.68
N GLN A 276 22.53 -15.71 -21.28
CA GLN A 276 23.10 -14.55 -20.57
C GLN A 276 22.15 -13.36 -20.65
N SER A 277 22.09 -12.58 -19.59
CA SER A 277 21.42 -11.28 -19.60
C SER A 277 22.30 -10.26 -20.30
N GLY A 278 21.73 -9.38 -21.11
CA GLY A 278 22.46 -8.21 -21.63
C GLY A 278 22.67 -7.12 -20.56
N VAL A 279 22.03 -7.27 -19.40
CA VAL A 279 22.25 -6.39 -18.25
C VAL A 279 23.16 -7.06 -17.23
N SER A 280 24.08 -6.27 -16.69
CA SER A 280 25.02 -6.69 -15.65
C SER A 280 24.31 -6.88 -14.31
N ASP A 281 24.94 -7.54 -13.34
CA ASP A 281 24.37 -7.72 -11.99
C ASP A 281 24.11 -6.37 -11.32
N ALA A 282 25.02 -5.41 -11.53
CA ALA A 282 24.85 -4.04 -11.06
C ALA A 282 23.65 -3.37 -11.74
N GLY A 283 23.45 -3.59 -13.05
CA GLY A 283 22.27 -3.13 -13.78
C GLY A 283 20.98 -3.77 -13.27
N THR A 284 20.98 -5.09 -13.06
CA THR A 284 19.86 -5.83 -12.48
C THR A 284 19.49 -5.31 -11.10
N PHE A 285 20.47 -5.03 -10.23
CA PHE A 285 20.21 -4.40 -8.92
C PHE A 285 19.53 -3.04 -9.07
N VAL A 286 20.06 -2.17 -9.92
CA VAL A 286 19.49 -0.83 -10.14
C VAL A 286 18.07 -0.94 -10.67
N LEU A 287 17.82 -1.81 -11.66
CA LEU A 287 16.48 -2.01 -12.22
C LEU A 287 15.51 -2.54 -11.17
N ALA A 288 15.90 -3.57 -10.41
CA ALA A 288 15.09 -4.14 -9.31
C ALA A 288 14.76 -3.11 -8.22
N GLU A 289 15.73 -2.30 -7.78
CA GLU A 289 15.47 -1.25 -6.80
C GLU A 289 14.58 -0.14 -7.35
N THR A 290 14.75 0.24 -8.61
CA THR A 290 13.89 1.26 -9.23
C THR A 290 12.46 0.76 -9.47
N SER A 291 12.27 -0.54 -9.65
CA SER A 291 10.96 -1.11 -9.97
C SER A 291 10.02 -1.19 -8.77
N LEU A 292 10.51 -1.03 -7.54
CA LEU A 292 9.69 -1.01 -6.32
C LEU A 292 8.59 0.06 -6.33
N ASP A 293 8.91 1.23 -6.88
CA ASP A 293 7.99 2.38 -6.94
C ASP A 293 7.28 2.47 -8.31
N MET A 294 7.46 1.47 -9.19
CA MET A 294 6.86 1.43 -10.51
C MET A 294 5.77 0.37 -10.55
N HIS A 295 4.71 0.65 -11.31
CA HIS A 295 3.58 -0.25 -11.47
C HIS A 295 3.16 -0.29 -12.94
N CYS A 296 2.86 -1.49 -13.44
CA CYS A 296 2.23 -1.70 -14.74
C CYS A 296 0.76 -2.09 -14.50
N TRP A 297 0.03 -1.17 -13.86
CA TRP A 297 -1.37 -1.31 -13.48
C TRP A 297 -2.33 -0.85 -14.59
N GLY A 298 -3.62 -1.09 -14.36
CA GLY A 298 -4.70 -0.66 -15.25
C GLY A 298 -5.06 0.82 -15.09
N GLU A 299 -6.24 1.16 -15.61
CA GLU A 299 -6.81 2.50 -15.49
C GLU A 299 -7.64 2.62 -14.20
N ASN A 300 -8.11 3.84 -13.92
CA ASN A 300 -9.00 4.09 -12.80
C ASN A 300 -10.35 3.37 -13.05
N PRO A 301 -10.80 2.46 -12.17
CA PRO A 301 -12.06 1.75 -12.33
C PRO A 301 -13.27 2.67 -12.40
N VAL A 302 -13.18 3.88 -11.84
CA VAL A 302 -14.23 4.89 -11.89
C VAL A 302 -14.09 5.65 -13.19
N VAL A 303 -14.97 5.36 -14.16
CA VAL A 303 -15.01 6.09 -15.44
C VAL A 303 -15.56 7.48 -15.21
N THR A 304 -16.70 7.58 -14.51
CA THR A 304 -17.28 8.86 -14.10
C THR A 304 -17.84 8.79 -12.68
N ALA A 305 -17.84 9.93 -12.00
CA ALA A 305 -18.45 10.08 -10.70
C ALA A 305 -19.23 11.38 -10.56
N LYS A 306 -20.23 11.35 -9.69
CA LYS A 306 -21.12 12.46 -9.38
C LYS A 306 -21.58 12.40 -7.93
N LEU A 307 -21.53 13.53 -7.23
CA LEU A 307 -22.03 13.66 -5.86
C LEU A 307 -23.38 14.40 -5.86
N GLN A 308 -24.38 13.80 -5.23
CA GLN A 308 -25.68 14.43 -4.98
C GLN A 308 -25.94 14.61 -3.49
N LEU A 309 -26.41 15.79 -3.12
CA LEU A 309 -26.81 16.16 -1.77
C LEU A 309 -28.28 16.57 -1.81
N ASN A 310 -29.12 15.90 -1.02
CA ASN A 310 -30.58 16.06 -0.98
C ASN A 310 -31.24 16.02 -2.37
N GLY A 311 -30.74 15.14 -3.24
CA GLY A 311 -31.24 14.96 -4.61
C GLY A 311 -30.78 16.02 -5.61
N GLN A 312 -29.96 17.01 -5.19
CA GLN A 312 -29.37 18.00 -6.07
C GLN A 312 -27.89 17.72 -6.34
N ASP A 313 -27.46 18.03 -7.56
CA ASP A 313 -26.09 17.81 -7.99
C ASP A 313 -25.15 18.82 -7.35
N ARG A 314 -24.20 18.33 -6.55
CA ARG A 314 -23.14 19.19 -5.98
C ARG A 314 -22.15 19.62 -7.07
N PHE A 315 -21.94 18.77 -8.06
CA PHE A 315 -21.19 19.04 -9.28
C PHE A 315 -21.76 18.19 -10.44
N SER A 316 -21.58 18.66 -11.66
CA SER A 316 -21.86 17.89 -12.88
C SER A 316 -20.96 16.67 -12.94
N GLU A 317 -21.44 15.57 -13.50
CA GLU A 317 -20.64 14.36 -13.71
C GLU A 317 -19.26 14.66 -14.32
N ARG A 318 -18.22 14.04 -13.77
CA ARG A 318 -16.83 14.20 -14.21
C ARG A 318 -16.15 12.85 -14.33
N GLU A 319 -15.14 12.79 -15.18
CA GLU A 319 -14.30 11.60 -15.36
C GLU A 319 -13.50 11.26 -14.10
N GLY A 320 -13.17 9.98 -13.91
CA GLY A 320 -12.32 9.51 -12.80
C GLY A 320 -10.99 10.26 -12.68
N THR A 321 -10.39 10.57 -13.84
CA THR A 321 -9.12 11.31 -13.96
C THR A 321 -9.15 12.69 -13.28
N TYR A 322 -10.34 13.28 -13.15
CA TYR A 322 -10.51 14.53 -12.41
C TYR A 322 -10.25 14.35 -10.90
N PHE A 323 -10.64 13.21 -10.34
CA PHE A 323 -10.57 12.94 -8.91
C PHE A 323 -9.24 12.35 -8.46
N ASP A 324 -8.48 11.69 -9.33
CA ASP A 324 -7.15 11.16 -9.02
C ASP A 324 -6.00 12.15 -9.38
N GLN A 325 -6.16 13.01 -10.39
CA GLN A 325 -5.12 13.95 -10.82
C GLN A 325 -5.45 15.40 -10.47
N VAL A 326 -6.58 15.93 -10.95
CA VAL A 326 -6.87 17.36 -10.85
C VAL A 326 -7.16 17.79 -9.42
N GLN A 327 -8.00 17.04 -8.70
CA GLN A 327 -8.32 17.32 -7.30
C GLN A 327 -7.08 17.27 -6.39
N PRO A 328 -6.24 16.22 -6.46
CA PRO A 328 -4.96 16.21 -5.73
C PRO A 328 -4.00 17.31 -6.14
N TRP A 329 -3.87 17.62 -7.43
CA TRP A 329 -3.01 18.72 -7.86
C TRP A 329 -3.46 20.09 -7.31
N GLN A 330 -4.76 20.31 -7.13
CA GLN A 330 -5.31 21.56 -6.60
C GLN A 330 -5.18 21.70 -5.08
N HIS A 331 -5.31 20.60 -4.34
CA HIS A 331 -5.54 20.64 -2.89
C HIS A 331 -4.53 19.87 -2.05
N HIS A 332 -3.74 18.98 -2.66
CA HIS A 332 -2.81 18.10 -1.98
C HIS A 332 -1.36 18.35 -2.41
N SER A 333 -0.43 17.91 -1.56
CA SER A 333 1.01 17.96 -1.84
C SER A 333 1.45 16.97 -2.91
N ARG A 334 0.68 15.90 -3.13
CA ARG A 334 0.99 14.82 -4.08
C ARG A 334 -0.28 14.16 -4.59
N ALA A 335 -0.27 13.74 -5.86
CA ALA A 335 -1.29 12.84 -6.41
C ALA A 335 -1.10 11.41 -5.85
N PRO A 336 -2.19 10.70 -5.56
CA PRO A 336 -2.13 9.28 -5.21
C PRO A 336 -1.91 8.43 -6.47
N ASP A 337 -1.70 7.12 -6.27
CA ASP A 337 -1.69 6.16 -7.37
C ASP A 337 -3.07 6.03 -8.02
N THR A 338 -3.10 5.63 -9.29
CA THR A 338 -4.33 5.48 -10.08
C THR A 338 -5.35 4.57 -9.36
N GLY A 339 -6.62 4.96 -9.41
CA GLY A 339 -7.74 4.25 -8.74
C GLY A 339 -8.09 4.79 -7.36
N ILE A 340 -7.25 5.65 -6.78
CA ILE A 340 -7.57 6.42 -5.57
C ILE A 340 -8.17 7.77 -5.96
N ASN A 341 -9.46 7.93 -5.67
CA ASN A 341 -10.22 9.12 -6.04
C ASN A 341 -10.41 10.03 -4.84
N VAL A 342 -10.20 11.33 -5.01
CA VAL A 342 -10.31 12.34 -3.97
C VAL A 342 -11.22 13.48 -4.39
N TYR A 343 -12.05 13.95 -3.46
CA TYR A 343 -12.83 15.17 -3.62
C TYR A 343 -12.75 16.02 -2.35
N SER A 344 -12.15 17.20 -2.45
CA SER A 344 -11.99 18.12 -1.32
C SER A 344 -13.13 19.14 -1.26
N PHE A 345 -13.69 19.34 -0.06
CA PHE A 345 -14.54 20.49 0.27
C PHE A 345 -13.73 21.66 0.87
N ALA A 346 -12.49 21.38 1.28
CA ALA A 346 -11.56 22.35 1.86
C ALA A 346 -10.61 22.91 0.79
N LEU A 347 -10.17 24.15 0.94
CA LEU A 347 -9.13 24.71 0.08
C LEU A 347 -7.78 24.00 0.32
N ARG A 348 -7.50 23.65 1.59
CA ARG A 348 -6.26 23.02 2.06
C ARG A 348 -6.61 21.90 3.05
N PRO A 349 -6.98 20.69 2.58
CA PRO A 349 -7.40 19.58 3.43
C PRO A 349 -6.29 19.06 4.37
N GLU A 350 -5.01 19.20 3.98
CA GLU A 350 -3.85 18.70 4.74
C GLU A 350 -3.51 19.56 5.96
N GLU A 351 -3.87 20.84 5.95
CA GLU A 351 -3.59 21.76 7.05
C GLU A 351 -4.56 21.53 8.22
N HIS A 352 -4.05 21.69 9.44
CA HIS A 352 -4.89 21.63 10.64
C HIS A 352 -5.96 22.73 10.63
N GLN A 353 -5.58 23.94 10.20
CA GLN A 353 -6.47 25.08 10.14
C GLN A 353 -7.62 24.83 9.14
N PRO A 354 -8.89 24.92 9.57
CA PRO A 354 -10.03 24.72 8.68
C PRO A 354 -10.05 25.74 7.55
N SER A 355 -10.21 25.23 6.32
CA SER A 355 -10.21 26.03 5.10
C SER A 355 -11.39 25.71 4.16
N GLY A 356 -12.46 25.13 4.72
CA GLY A 356 -13.67 24.72 4.01
C GLY A 356 -14.14 23.34 4.48
N THR A 357 -15.45 23.10 4.46
CA THR A 357 -16.04 21.84 4.92
C THR A 357 -17.48 21.68 4.41
N CYS A 358 -17.95 20.44 4.32
CA CYS A 358 -19.34 20.08 4.08
C CYS A 358 -19.91 19.39 5.32
N ASN A 359 -20.98 19.92 5.91
CA ASN A 359 -21.57 19.36 7.13
C ASN A 359 -22.59 18.26 6.80
N PHE A 360 -22.16 17.00 6.87
CA PHE A 360 -23.01 15.85 6.56
C PHE A 360 -24.11 15.61 7.59
N SER A 361 -23.94 16.04 8.85
CA SER A 361 -25.02 15.97 9.86
C SER A 361 -26.21 16.90 9.57
N ARG A 362 -26.11 17.76 8.55
CA ARG A 362 -27.22 18.63 8.09
C ARG A 362 -27.80 18.17 6.75
N ILE A 363 -27.31 17.06 6.21
CA ILE A 363 -27.71 16.54 4.90
C ILE A 363 -28.46 15.23 5.15
N ASP A 364 -29.72 15.18 4.73
CA ASP A 364 -30.58 14.01 4.94
C ASP A 364 -30.20 12.86 4.01
N ASN A 365 -29.80 13.18 2.78
CA ASN A 365 -29.44 12.20 1.78
C ASN A 365 -28.22 12.65 0.97
N ALA A 366 -27.08 12.00 1.19
CA ALA A 366 -25.91 12.12 0.34
C ALA A 366 -25.70 10.83 -0.46
N THR A 367 -25.55 10.94 -1.78
CA THR A 367 -25.29 9.78 -2.66
C THR A 367 -24.13 10.06 -3.58
N LEU A 368 -23.21 9.10 -3.65
CA LEU A 368 -22.12 9.04 -4.62
C LEU A 368 -22.56 8.11 -5.75
N GLN A 369 -22.73 8.69 -6.94
CA GLN A 369 -23.06 7.94 -8.15
C GLN A 369 -21.78 7.66 -8.91
N LEU A 370 -21.54 6.39 -9.23
CA LEU A 370 -20.35 5.92 -9.91
C LEU A 370 -20.75 5.17 -11.18
N VAL A 371 -20.03 5.43 -12.27
CA VAL A 371 -19.99 4.57 -13.44
C VAL A 371 -18.63 3.90 -13.49
N LEU A 372 -18.62 2.58 -13.43
CA LEU A 372 -17.42 1.75 -13.36
C LEU A 372 -17.05 1.21 -14.74
N SER A 373 -15.76 0.94 -14.93
CA SER A 373 -15.23 0.36 -16.17
C SER A 373 -15.74 -1.07 -16.35
N ASN A 374 -15.87 -1.52 -17.61
CA ASN A 374 -16.32 -2.87 -17.90
C ASN A 374 -15.37 -3.91 -17.31
N ALA A 375 -14.05 -3.69 -17.41
CA ALA A 375 -13.03 -4.59 -16.85
C ALA A 375 -13.23 -4.86 -15.35
N THR A 376 -13.76 -3.89 -14.61
CA THR A 376 -14.00 -3.99 -13.16
C THR A 376 -15.20 -4.88 -12.79
N VAL A 377 -16.28 -4.86 -13.58
CA VAL A 377 -17.59 -5.45 -13.20
C VAL A 377 -18.27 -6.27 -14.32
N GLU A 378 -17.55 -6.63 -15.37
CA GLU A 378 -18.12 -7.43 -16.47
C GLU A 378 -18.40 -8.88 -16.06
N GLY A 379 -19.57 -9.39 -16.46
CA GLY A 379 -19.94 -10.79 -16.30
C GLY A 379 -20.11 -11.20 -14.84
N VAL A 380 -19.16 -11.98 -14.33
CA VAL A 380 -19.13 -12.48 -12.93
C VAL A 380 -18.18 -11.67 -12.04
N ASN A 381 -17.47 -10.69 -12.60
CA ASN A 381 -16.54 -9.89 -11.83
C ASN A 381 -17.29 -8.95 -10.88
N THR A 382 -16.80 -8.88 -9.65
CA THR A 382 -17.32 -7.96 -8.63
C THR A 382 -16.20 -7.10 -8.08
N ALA A 383 -16.58 -5.95 -7.53
CA ALA A 383 -15.66 -5.05 -6.86
C ALA A 383 -16.26 -4.57 -5.54
N LYS A 384 -15.40 -4.00 -4.69
CA LYS A 384 -15.78 -3.38 -3.42
C LYS A 384 -15.47 -1.90 -3.47
N VAL A 385 -16.52 -1.09 -3.27
CA VAL A 385 -16.39 0.36 -3.11
C VAL A 385 -16.14 0.65 -1.64
N ARG A 386 -15.08 1.40 -1.33
CA ARG A 386 -14.79 1.90 0.01
C ARG A 386 -14.75 3.41 -0.03
N VAL A 387 -15.55 4.05 0.84
CA VAL A 387 -15.59 5.51 0.94
C VAL A 387 -15.17 5.92 2.34
N TYR A 388 -14.24 6.87 2.39
CA TYR A 388 -13.68 7.45 3.60
C TYR A 388 -14.01 8.94 3.63
N ALA A 389 -14.33 9.46 4.81
CA ALA A 389 -14.50 10.89 5.03
C ALA A 389 -13.65 11.33 6.21
N ARG A 390 -12.90 12.43 6.05
CA ARG A 390 -12.16 13.05 7.15
C ARG A 390 -12.99 14.20 7.70
N ASN A 391 -13.39 14.13 8.96
CA ASN A 391 -14.27 15.12 9.58
C ASN A 391 -13.63 15.80 10.79
N TYR A 392 -14.10 17.00 11.08
CA TYR A 392 -13.77 17.71 12.31
C TYR A 392 -14.70 17.31 13.46
N ASN A 393 -14.15 17.34 14.67
CA ASN A 393 -14.89 17.31 15.93
C ASN A 393 -14.15 18.15 16.97
N VAL A 394 -14.75 18.39 18.12
CA VAL A 394 -14.12 19.14 19.22
C VAL A 394 -13.97 18.21 20.41
N LEU A 395 -12.73 18.00 20.87
CA LEU A 395 -12.44 17.31 22.11
C LEU A 395 -12.37 18.33 23.25
N ARG A 396 -13.25 18.20 24.24
CA ARG A 396 -13.27 19.02 25.44
C ARG A 396 -12.67 18.26 26.59
N ILE A 397 -11.74 18.89 27.31
CA ILE A 397 -11.09 18.32 28.49
C ILE A 397 -11.31 19.26 29.65
N MET A 398 -12.03 18.80 30.67
CA MET A 398 -12.31 19.55 31.90
C MET A 398 -12.29 18.62 33.10
N SER A 399 -11.74 19.10 34.21
CA SER A 399 -11.80 18.42 35.52
C SER A 399 -11.32 16.95 35.48
N GLY A 400 -10.26 16.66 34.73
CA GLY A 400 -9.67 15.32 34.67
C GLY A 400 -10.34 14.36 33.67
N MET A 401 -11.35 14.81 32.92
CA MET A 401 -12.09 13.98 31.95
C MET A 401 -12.14 14.63 30.57
N GLY A 402 -12.00 13.81 29.53
CA GLY A 402 -12.13 14.20 28.13
C GLY A 402 -13.42 13.65 27.51
N GLY A 403 -14.04 14.43 26.64
CA GLY A 403 -15.22 14.01 25.87
C GLY A 403 -15.35 14.75 24.56
N LEU A 404 -15.90 14.07 23.55
CA LEU A 404 -16.24 14.70 22.27
C LEU A 404 -17.46 15.60 22.45
N ALA A 405 -17.41 16.80 21.91
CA ALA A 405 -18.50 17.76 21.97
C ALA A 405 -19.72 17.29 21.14
N TYR A 406 -19.47 16.58 20.04
CA TYR A 406 -20.51 16.05 19.16
C TYR A 406 -20.36 14.53 19.04
N SER A 407 -21.41 13.80 19.40
CA SER A 407 -21.48 12.34 19.32
C SER A 407 -22.51 11.96 18.26
N ASN A 408 -22.07 11.71 17.03
CA ASN A 408 -22.93 11.24 15.93
C ASN A 408 -22.33 10.03 15.22
#